data_AF-G5DD27-F1
#
_entry.id   AF-G5DD27-F1
#
_cell.length_a   1.000
_cell.length_b   1.000
_cell.length_c   1.000
_cell.angle_alpha   90.00
_cell.angle_beta   90.00
_cell.angle_gamma   90.00
#
_symmetry.space_group_name_H-M   'P 1'
#
loop_
_entity.id
_entity.type
_entity.pdbx_description
1 polymer ?
#
loop_
_entity_poly.entity_id
_entity_poly.type
_entity_poly.pdbx_seq_one_letter_code
_entity_poly.pdbx_strand_id
1 'polypeptide(L)'
;EPCGVYTLSCAKGLRCVPPPREHSPLQALLQGRGICAKHSRTSPTDKPPPTGPHPSHSGDIEKAPCRKLLNSVLRGLELTIFQSDRDIYIPNCDTRGFYRKKQCR
;
A
#
# COMPACT_ATOMS: atom_id res chain seq x y z
N GLU A 1 -19.57 3.72 15.63
CA GLU A 1 -19.14 4.34 14.38
C GLU A 1 -18.49 3.34 13.43
N PRO A 2 -19.19 2.95 12.34
CA PRO A 2 -18.57 2.28 11.21
C PRO A 2 -17.62 3.22 10.45
N CYS A 3 -16.58 2.68 9.82
CA CYS A 3 -15.60 3.43 9.04
C CYS A 3 -15.12 2.66 7.80
N GLY A 4 -14.50 3.35 6.86
CA GLY A 4 -13.98 2.76 5.63
C GLY A 4 -13.09 3.71 4.83
N VAL A 5 -12.71 3.25 3.64
CA VAL A 5 -11.83 4.00 2.72
C VAL A 5 -12.50 5.28 2.25
N TYR A 6 -13.80 5.24 1.99
CA TYR A 6 -14.59 6.35 1.46
C TYR A 6 -15.50 7.00 2.50
N THR A 7 -15.28 6.73 3.79
CA THR A 7 -16.04 7.35 4.88
C THR A 7 -15.23 8.45 5.55
N LEU A 8 -15.86 9.18 6.47
CA LEU A 8 -15.14 10.08 7.37
C LEU A 8 -14.06 9.32 8.15
N SER A 9 -12.98 10.04 8.44
CA SER A 9 -11.87 9.51 9.24
C SER A 9 -12.28 9.28 10.68
N CYS A 10 -11.71 8.26 11.31
CA CYS A 10 -11.85 8.06 12.74
C CYS A 10 -11.29 9.26 13.53
N ALA A 11 -11.77 9.44 14.75
CA ALA A 11 -11.24 10.44 15.68
C ALA A 11 -9.73 10.24 15.93
N LYS A 12 -9.07 11.33 16.35
CA LYS A 12 -7.62 11.37 16.60
C LYS A 12 -7.19 10.23 17.52
N GLY A 13 -6.17 9.47 17.10
CA GLY A 13 -5.63 8.33 17.86
C GLY A 13 -6.32 6.99 17.59
N LEU A 14 -7.34 6.96 16.75
CA LEU A 14 -7.99 5.74 16.27
C LEU A 14 -7.59 5.46 14.82
N ARG A 15 -7.63 4.19 14.43
CA ARG A 15 -7.46 3.74 13.06
C ARG A 15 -8.67 2.92 12.63
N CYS A 16 -9.09 3.12 11.38
CA CYS A 16 -10.09 2.26 10.79
C CYS A 16 -9.47 0.88 10.50
N VAL A 17 -10.02 -0.16 11.12
CA VAL A 17 -9.56 -1.54 10.95
C VAL A 17 -10.73 -2.44 10.55
N PRO A 18 -10.49 -3.52 9.78
CA PRO A 18 -11.53 -4.49 9.45
C PRO A 18 -12.08 -5.15 10.72
N PRO A 19 -13.35 -5.60 10.73
CA PRO A 19 -13.89 -6.40 11.81
C PRO A 19 -13.08 -7.68 12.06
N PRO A 20 -12.95 -8.14 13.31
CA PRO A 20 -12.31 -9.41 13.62
C PRO A 20 -13.02 -10.55 12.89
N ARG A 21 -12.24 -11.45 12.27
CA ARG A 21 -12.73 -12.66 11.55
C ARG A 21 -13.49 -12.38 10.24
N GLU A 22 -13.37 -11.20 9.66
CA GLU A 22 -13.90 -10.94 8.32
C GLU A 22 -13.13 -11.76 7.25
N HIS A 23 -13.86 -12.52 6.43
CA HIS A 23 -13.26 -13.32 5.34
C HIS A 23 -12.65 -12.47 4.22
N SER A 24 -13.09 -11.22 4.07
CA SER A 24 -12.60 -10.26 3.09
C SER A 24 -12.29 -8.89 3.75
N PRO A 25 -11.17 -8.76 4.47
CA PRO A 25 -10.87 -7.56 5.27
C PRO A 25 -10.80 -6.27 4.46
N LEU A 26 -10.24 -6.32 3.24
CA LEU A 26 -10.15 -5.16 2.35
C LEU A 26 -11.52 -4.73 1.84
N GLN A 27 -12.33 -5.70 1.42
CA GLN A 27 -13.69 -5.44 0.93
C GLN A 27 -14.55 -4.80 2.02
N ALA A 28 -14.42 -5.25 3.27
CA ALA A 28 -15.15 -4.65 4.39
C ALA A 28 -14.78 -3.17 4.61
N LEU A 29 -13.50 -2.80 4.47
CA LEU A 29 -13.08 -1.39 4.56
C LEU A 29 -13.58 -0.56 3.38
N LEU A 30 -13.59 -1.09 2.16
CA LEU A 30 -14.14 -0.40 0.99
C LEU A 30 -15.64 -0.14 1.15
N GLN A 31 -16.36 -1.09 1.75
CA GLN A 31 -17.80 -0.99 2.02
C GLN A 31 -18.16 -0.18 3.28
N GLY A 32 -17.18 0.41 3.98
CA GLY A 32 -17.47 1.18 5.19
C GLY A 32 -17.84 0.33 6.42
N ARG A 33 -17.56 -0.97 6.40
CA ARG A 33 -17.86 -1.91 7.51
C ARG A 33 -16.71 -2.03 8.51
N GLY A 34 -15.68 -1.20 8.41
CA GLY A 34 -14.59 -1.12 9.38
C GLY A 34 -15.06 -0.57 10.73
N ILE A 35 -14.20 -0.72 11.73
CA ILE A 35 -14.40 -0.19 13.08
C ILE A 35 -13.21 0.70 13.47
N CYS A 36 -13.49 1.80 14.17
CA CYS A 36 -12.44 2.66 14.71
C CYS A 36 -11.84 2.03 15.98
N ALA A 37 -10.62 1.52 15.89
CA ALA A 37 -9.91 0.89 17.01
C ALA A 37 -8.72 1.74 17.48
N LYS A 38 -8.34 1.60 18.76
CA LYS A 38 -7.15 2.26 19.31
C LYS A 38 -5.93 1.86 18.52
N HIS A 39 -5.16 2.86 18.10
CA HIS A 39 -3.88 2.62 17.45
C HIS A 39 -2.85 2.18 18.50
N SER A 40 -2.76 0.87 18.79
CA SER A 40 -1.67 0.35 19.61
C SER A 40 -0.38 0.47 18.80
N ARG A 41 0.52 1.36 19.24
CA ARG A 41 1.91 1.36 18.76
C ARG A 41 2.65 0.18 19.38
N THR A 42 2.22 -1.04 19.08
CA THR A 42 3.05 -2.22 19.28
C THR A 42 3.98 -2.31 18.07
N SER A 43 5.28 -2.08 18.30
CA SER A 43 6.39 -2.15 17.34
C SER A 43 6.47 -3.45 16.52
N PRO A 44 7.30 -3.55 15.46
CA PRO A 44 7.40 -2.78 14.24
C PRO A 44 7.00 -3.68 13.05
N THR A 45 5.71 -3.74 12.70
CA THR A 45 5.35 -4.09 11.32
C THR A 45 5.65 -2.87 10.47
N ASP A 46 6.69 -2.97 9.64
CA ASP A 46 7.03 -2.16 8.44
C ASP A 46 5.89 -1.16 8.12
N LYS A 47 5.91 0.00 8.76
CA LYS A 47 5.02 1.10 8.41
C LYS A 47 5.37 1.46 6.97
N PRO A 48 4.42 1.43 6.01
CA PRO A 48 4.63 2.22 4.80
C PRO A 48 4.87 3.65 5.28
N PRO A 49 5.97 4.31 4.89
CA PRO A 49 6.13 5.73 5.14
C PRO A 49 4.94 6.47 4.54
N PRO A 50 4.47 7.55 5.19
CA PRO A 50 3.46 8.41 4.59
C PRO A 50 3.96 8.88 3.22
N THR A 51 3.08 8.83 2.22
CA THR A 51 3.16 9.65 1.01
C THR A 51 3.18 11.11 1.45
N GLY A 52 4.38 11.64 1.64
CA GLY A 52 4.67 13.02 2.02
C GLY A 52 6.06 13.41 1.49
N PRO A 53 6.28 14.70 1.16
CA PRO A 53 7.34 15.10 0.26
C PRO A 53 8.74 14.93 0.89
N HIS A 54 9.58 14.21 0.15
CA HIS A 54 11.04 14.11 0.16
C HIS A 54 11.84 14.85 1.26
N PRO A 55 12.79 14.13 1.87
CA PRO A 55 14.15 14.64 2.03
C PRO A 55 15.15 13.78 1.26
N SER A 56 16.07 14.47 0.62
CA SER A 56 17.03 13.98 -0.36
C SER A 56 18.03 12.98 0.20
N HIS A 57 17.81 11.70 -0.13
CA HIS A 57 18.89 10.74 -0.39
C HIS A 57 18.49 9.83 -1.57
N SER A 58 17.92 10.46 -2.60
CA SER A 58 17.24 9.84 -3.76
C SER A 58 18.17 9.11 -4.73
N GLY A 59 19.45 9.47 -4.78
CA GLY A 59 20.35 9.01 -5.84
C GLY A 59 20.64 7.50 -5.85
N ASP A 60 20.51 6.81 -4.72
CA ASP A 60 20.83 5.39 -4.59
C ASP A 60 19.57 4.50 -4.69
N ILE A 61 18.46 4.92 -4.09
CA ILE A 61 17.18 4.19 -4.08
C ILE A 61 16.52 4.20 -5.47
N GLU A 62 16.66 5.29 -6.24
CA GLU A 62 16.17 5.33 -7.63
C GLU A 62 16.98 4.43 -8.57
N LYS A 63 18.22 4.09 -8.22
CA LYS A 63 19.07 3.16 -8.99
C LYS A 63 18.85 1.70 -8.62
N ALA A 64 18.23 1.42 -7.48
CA ALA A 64 18.01 0.06 -7.03
C ALA A 64 17.13 -0.71 -8.04
N PRO A 65 17.50 -1.96 -8.39
CA PRO A 65 16.99 -2.61 -9.59
C PRO A 65 15.49 -2.92 -9.55
N CYS A 66 14.92 -3.23 -8.38
CA CYS A 66 13.48 -3.48 -8.25
C CYS A 66 12.69 -2.18 -8.37
N ARG A 67 13.12 -1.12 -7.69
CA ARG A 67 12.43 0.18 -7.74
C ARG A 67 12.46 0.78 -9.14
N LYS A 68 13.58 0.64 -9.85
CA LYS A 68 13.71 1.07 -11.25
C LYS A 68 12.73 0.35 -12.16
N LEU A 69 12.64 -0.98 -12.05
CA LEU A 69 11.68 -1.77 -12.83
C LEU A 69 10.24 -1.41 -12.47
N LEU A 70 9.91 -1.31 -11.18
CA LEU A 70 8.59 -0.92 -10.70
C LEU A 70 8.15 0.41 -11.31
N ASN A 71 9.01 1.42 -11.29
CA ASN A 71 8.70 2.74 -11.87
C ASN A 71 8.49 2.66 -13.39
N SER A 72 9.26 1.81 -14.09
CA SER A 72 9.06 1.59 -15.53
C SER A 72 7.72 0.91 -15.82
N VAL A 73 7.35 -0.10 -15.04
CA VAL A 73 6.06 -0.80 -15.16
C VAL A 73 4.92 0.19 -14.93
N LEU A 74 4.94 0.93 -13.80
CA LEU A 74 3.88 1.88 -13.46
C LEU A 74 3.67 2.96 -14.53
N ARG A 75 4.75 3.49 -15.12
CA ARG A 75 4.63 4.43 -16.26
C ARG A 75 4.00 3.79 -17.49
N GLY A 76 4.27 2.51 -17.76
CA GLY A 76 3.61 1.77 -18.84
C GLY A 76 2.13 1.48 -18.55
N LEU A 77 1.76 1.36 -17.27
CA LEU A 77 0.37 1.17 -16.84
C LEU A 77 -0.49 2.41 -16.98
N GLU A 78 0.04 3.59 -16.66
CA GLU A 78 -0.66 4.86 -16.88
C GLU A 78 -1.13 5.02 -18.34
N LEU A 79 -0.44 4.37 -19.29
CA LEU A 79 -0.77 4.36 -20.71
C LEU A 79 -1.74 3.23 -21.13
N THR A 80 -1.90 2.17 -20.32
CA THR A 80 -2.66 0.95 -20.66
C THR A 80 -3.94 0.74 -19.84
N ILE A 81 -4.18 1.52 -18.78
CA ILE A 81 -5.36 1.42 -17.90
C ILE A 81 -6.71 1.54 -18.66
N PHE A 82 -6.73 2.14 -19.85
CA PHE A 82 -7.95 2.25 -20.66
C PHE A 82 -8.14 1.11 -21.69
N GLN A 83 -7.21 0.16 -21.85
CA GLN A 83 -7.20 -0.70 -23.05
C GLN A 83 -6.85 -2.21 -22.93
N SER A 84 -6.59 -2.86 -21.78
CA SER A 84 -6.32 -4.32 -21.87
C SER A 84 -6.60 -5.24 -20.68
N ASP A 85 -7.12 -6.44 -21.01
CA ASP A 85 -7.22 -7.68 -20.23
C ASP A 85 -5.86 -8.43 -20.07
N ARG A 86 -4.75 -7.71 -19.90
CA ARG A 86 -3.43 -8.34 -19.74
C ARG A 86 -3.04 -8.44 -18.27
N ASP A 87 -2.50 -9.60 -17.88
CA ASP A 87 -1.91 -9.80 -16.56
C ASP A 87 -0.64 -8.94 -16.42
N ILE A 88 -0.72 -7.97 -15.50
CA ILE A 88 0.38 -7.04 -15.22
C ILE A 88 1.25 -7.60 -14.11
N TYR A 89 2.52 -7.81 -14.39
CA TYR A 89 3.50 -8.20 -13.37
C TYR A 89 3.98 -6.98 -12.56
N ILE A 90 3.69 -6.97 -11.26
CA ILE A 90 4.16 -5.95 -10.32
C ILE A 90 5.25 -6.54 -9.42
N PRO A 91 6.51 -6.08 -9.53
CA PRO A 91 7.61 -6.61 -8.73
C PRO A 91 7.50 -6.15 -7.26
N ASN A 92 7.69 -7.08 -6.33
CA ASN A 92 7.68 -6.80 -4.90
C ASN A 92 9.05 -6.29 -4.43
N CYS A 93 9.12 -5.03 -4.02
CA CYS A 93 10.37 -4.40 -3.56
C CYS A 93 10.46 -4.27 -2.04
N ASP A 94 11.68 -4.27 -1.50
CA ASP A 94 11.94 -3.87 -0.13
C ASP A 94 12.03 -2.34 0.02
N THR A 95 12.26 -1.86 1.25
CA THR A 95 12.38 -0.43 1.55
C THR A 95 13.61 0.23 0.93
N ARG A 96 14.62 -0.56 0.53
CA ARG A 96 15.86 -0.10 -0.13
C ARG A 96 15.76 -0.16 -1.65
N GLY A 97 14.66 -0.67 -2.21
CA GLY A 97 14.43 -0.77 -3.65
C GLY A 97 15.01 -2.03 -4.31
N PHE A 98 15.37 -3.05 -3.54
CA PHE A 98 15.79 -4.37 -4.04
C PHE A 98 14.63 -5.37 -4.05
N TYR A 99 14.77 -6.45 -4.82
CA TYR A 99 13.73 -7.48 -4.92
C TYR A 99 13.58 -8.22 -3.59
N ARG A 100 12.35 -8.36 -3.09
CA ARG A 100 12.06 -9.29 -2.00
C ARG A 100 12.17 -10.73 -2.49
N LYS A 101 12.56 -11.64 -1.60
CA LYS A 101 12.63 -13.10 -1.88
C LYS A 101 11.27 -13.69 -2.25
N LYS A 102 10.18 -13.11 -1.74
CA LYS A 102 8.79 -13.52 -2.03
C LYS A 102 8.24 -12.66 -3.16
N GLN A 103 8.36 -13.13 -4.39
CA GLN A 103 7.65 -12.59 -5.56
C GLN A 103 6.40 -13.43 -5.82
N CYS A 104 5.33 -12.78 -6.26
CA CYS A 104 4.20 -13.50 -6.83
C CYS A 104 4.65 -14.16 -8.14
N ARG A 105 4.13 -15.34 -8.44
CA ARG A 105 4.30 -16.03 -9.71
C ARG A 105 3.00 -15.99 -10.47
#